data_AF-A0A225VCF9-F1
#
_entry.id   AF-A0A225VCF9-F1
#
_cell.length_a   1.000
_cell.length_b   1.000
_cell.length_c   1.000
_cell.angle_alpha   90.00
_cell.angle_beta   90.00
_cell.angle_gamma   90.00
#
_symmetry.space_group_name_H-M   'P 1'
#
loop_
_entity.id
_entity.type
_entity.pdbx_description
1 polymer ?
#
loop_
_entity_poly.entity_id
_entity_poly.type
_entity_poly.pdbx_seq_one_letter_code
_entity_poly.pdbx_strand_id
1 'polypeptide(L)'
;MHTPLDRPHPDCQTEIKALLECHDENPYAKFFGACGEIKTALDICFREEKNRIRSENFKHAKASDAYVKQKMQERRDRVANEKAKASN
;
A
#
# COMPACT_ATOMS: atom_id res chain seq x y z
N MET A 1 7.21 21.60 1.57
CA MET A 1 6.16 20.83 2.27
C MET A 1 6.09 19.44 1.66
N HIS A 2 6.36 18.39 2.44
CA HIS A 2 6.33 16.98 2.01
C HIS A 2 5.07 16.27 2.56
N THR A 3 4.76 15.11 2.00
CA THR A 3 3.73 14.19 2.53
C THR A 3 4.09 13.77 3.97
N PRO A 4 3.11 13.46 4.85
CA PRO A 4 3.40 13.00 6.21
C PRO A 4 4.39 11.82 6.23
N LEU A 5 5.39 11.91 7.11
CA LEU A 5 6.44 10.89 7.34
C LEU A 5 6.18 10.12 8.65
N ASP A 6 4.94 10.15 9.12
CA ASP A 6 4.49 9.63 10.41
C ASP A 6 4.45 8.09 10.45
N ARG A 7 4.31 7.46 9.28
CA ARG A 7 4.34 6.01 9.13
C ARG A 7 5.68 5.52 8.57
N PRO A 8 6.02 4.23 8.76
CA PRO A 8 7.22 3.65 8.17
C PRO A 8 7.17 3.70 6.64
N HIS A 9 8.27 4.15 6.03
CA HIS A 9 8.51 4.15 4.59
C HIS A 9 9.79 3.35 4.29
N PRO A 10 9.75 2.02 4.40
CA PRO A 10 10.94 1.17 4.30
C PRO A 10 11.68 1.35 2.96
N ASP A 11 10.94 1.64 1.89
CA ASP A 11 11.51 1.78 0.54
C ASP A 11 12.14 3.17 0.31
N CYS A 12 11.77 4.18 1.11
CA CYS A 12 12.13 5.60 0.89
C CYS A 12 12.94 6.22 2.04
N GLN A 13 13.53 5.40 2.90
CA GLN A 13 14.23 5.88 4.10
C GLN A 13 15.45 6.75 3.76
N THR A 14 16.08 6.50 2.61
CA THR A 14 17.27 7.24 2.15
C THR A 14 16.90 8.68 1.78
N GLU A 15 15.84 8.86 1.00
CA GLU A 15 15.33 10.14 0.52
C GLU A 15 14.76 10.96 1.68
N ILE A 16 14.12 10.30 2.65
CA ILE A 16 13.64 10.93 3.88
C ILE A 16 14.81 11.52 4.66
N LYS A 17 15.88 10.74 4.87
CA LYS A 17 17.07 11.22 5.60
C LYS A 17 17.71 12.41 4.89
N ALA A 18 17.88 12.34 3.58
CA ALA A 18 18.44 13.44 2.78
C ALA A 18 17.58 14.71 2.88
N LEU A 19 16.24 14.57 2.90
CA LEU A 19 15.35 15.73 3.03
C LEU A 19 15.43 16.36 4.43
N LEU A 20 15.52 15.54 5.48
CA LEU A 20 15.68 16.00 6.85
C LEU A 20 17.00 16.74 7.04
N GLU A 21 18.10 16.17 6.55
CA GLU A 21 19.43 16.79 6.57
C GLU A 21 19.41 18.15 5.84
N CYS A 22 18.84 18.21 4.64
CA CYS A 22 18.72 19.48 3.92
C CYS A 22 17.87 20.52 4.70
N HIS A 23 16.80 20.09 5.38
CA HIS A 23 15.98 20.98 6.20
C HIS A 23 16.67 21.49 7.46
N ASP A 24 17.58 20.70 8.03
CA ASP A 24 18.38 21.06 9.20
C ASP A 24 19.50 22.04 8.81
N GLU A 25 20.15 21.82 7.66
CA GLU A 25 21.16 22.74 7.11
C GLU A 25 20.57 24.05 6.58
N ASN A 26 19.30 24.02 6.13
CA ASN A 26 18.63 25.16 5.50
C ASN A 26 17.33 25.57 6.23
N PRO A 27 17.36 26.02 7.50
CA PRO A 27 16.15 26.29 8.29
C PRO A 27 15.21 27.31 7.64
N TYR A 28 15.76 28.30 6.95
CA TYR A 28 14.99 29.33 6.24
C TYR A 28 14.86 29.01 4.74
N ALA A 29 15.96 28.61 4.09
CA ALA A 29 15.99 28.39 2.64
C ALA A 29 15.19 27.14 2.20
N LYS A 30 14.87 26.22 3.11
CA LYS A 30 13.93 25.11 2.84
C LYS A 30 12.55 25.58 2.39
N PHE A 31 12.11 26.75 2.85
CA PHE A 31 10.83 27.35 2.45
C PHE A 31 10.90 28.04 1.09
N PHE A 32 12.10 28.36 0.61
CA PHE A 32 12.36 28.97 -0.69
C PHE A 32 12.80 27.98 -1.77
N GLY A 33 12.76 26.67 -1.46
CA GLY A 33 12.99 25.61 -2.45
C GLY A 33 14.42 25.08 -2.53
N ALA A 34 15.30 25.41 -1.58
CA ALA A 34 16.69 24.90 -1.55
C ALA A 34 16.78 23.36 -1.59
N CYS A 35 15.77 22.66 -1.06
CA CYS A 35 15.69 21.20 -1.02
C CYS A 35 14.80 20.61 -2.14
N GLY A 36 14.59 21.34 -3.24
CA GLY A 36 13.64 20.97 -4.30
C GLY A 36 13.94 19.64 -5.00
N GLU A 37 15.19 19.38 -5.34
CA GLU A 37 15.61 18.13 -6.00
C GLU A 37 15.41 16.91 -5.10
N ILE A 38 15.82 17.03 -3.83
CA ILE A 38 15.66 15.97 -2.83
C ILE A 38 14.17 15.67 -2.59
N LYS A 39 13.35 16.72 -2.54
CA LYS A 39 11.89 16.57 -2.44
C LYS A 39 11.33 15.83 -3.66
N THR A 40 11.78 16.16 -4.87
CA THR A 40 11.33 15.48 -6.09
C THR A 40 11.69 14.00 -6.08
N ALA A 41 12.91 13.65 -5.64
CA ALA A 41 13.32 12.26 -5.47
C ALA A 41 12.43 11.52 -4.46
N LEU A 42 12.13 12.15 -3.32
CA LEU A 42 11.23 11.58 -2.31
C LEU A 42 9.82 11.35 -2.86
N ASP A 43 9.26 12.32 -3.60
CA ASP A 43 7.93 12.19 -4.20
C ASP A 43 7.86 11.04 -5.23
N ILE A 44 8.94 10.83 -5.99
CA ILE A 44 9.06 9.69 -6.92
C ILE A 44 9.04 8.39 -6.13
N CYS A 45 9.85 8.28 -5.08
CA CYS A 45 9.91 7.07 -4.25
C CYS A 45 8.54 6.75 -3.63
N PHE A 46 7.84 7.73 -3.06
CA PHE A 46 6.49 7.51 -2.51
C PHE A 46 5.48 7.06 -3.53
N ARG A 47 5.61 7.51 -4.79
CA ARG A 47 4.75 7.04 -5.86
C ARG A 47 5.01 5.58 -6.19
N GLU A 48 6.27 5.15 -6.20
CA GLU A 48 6.67 3.77 -6.44
C GLU A 48 6.23 2.85 -5.30
N GLU A 49 6.51 3.22 -4.05
CA GLU A 49 6.07 2.50 -2.86
C GLU A 49 4.54 2.31 -2.85
N LYS A 50 3.80 3.40 -3.12
CA LYS A 50 2.32 3.35 -3.21
C LYS A 50 1.85 2.39 -4.30
N ASN A 51 2.50 2.38 -5.46
CA ASN A 51 2.15 1.49 -6.56
C ASN A 51 2.43 0.03 -6.22
N ARG A 52 3.56 -0.26 -5.55
CA ARG A 52 3.91 -1.59 -5.06
C ARG A 52 2.87 -2.12 -4.07
N ILE A 53 2.61 -1.36 -3.01
CA ILE A 53 1.61 -1.72 -1.98
C ILE A 53 0.24 -1.92 -2.60
N ARG A 54 -0.18 -1.03 -3.52
CA ARG A 54 -1.46 -1.18 -4.23
C ARG A 54 -1.53 -2.49 -5.02
N SER A 55 -0.44 -2.87 -5.70
CA SER A 55 -0.35 -4.12 -6.46
C SER A 55 -0.44 -5.35 -5.54
N GLU A 56 0.25 -5.34 -4.41
CA GLU A 56 0.21 -6.40 -3.40
C GLU A 56 -1.19 -6.55 -2.80
N ASN A 57 -1.79 -5.44 -2.38
CA ASN A 57 -3.15 -5.42 -1.84
C ASN A 57 -4.17 -5.93 -2.87
N PHE A 58 -4.02 -5.57 -4.14
CA PHE A 58 -4.88 -6.07 -5.21
C PHE A 58 -4.77 -7.59 -5.39
N LYS A 59 -3.54 -8.13 -5.38
CA LYS A 59 -3.32 -9.58 -5.43
C LYS A 59 -3.95 -10.29 -4.23
N HIS A 60 -3.75 -9.74 -3.03
CA HIS A 60 -4.30 -10.29 -1.80
C HIS A 60 -5.84 -10.27 -1.80
N ALA A 61 -6.45 -9.14 -2.19
CA ALA A 61 -7.90 -9.02 -2.31
C ALA A 61 -8.46 -10.04 -3.29
N LYS A 62 -7.87 -10.18 -4.48
CA LYS A 62 -8.30 -11.16 -5.48
C LYS A 62 -8.20 -12.60 -4.97
N ALA A 63 -7.13 -12.93 -4.23
CA ALA A 63 -6.96 -14.25 -3.63
C ALA A 63 -8.02 -14.52 -2.54
N SER A 64 -8.27 -13.54 -1.68
CA SER A 64 -9.31 -13.60 -0.65
C SER A 64 -10.70 -13.77 -1.26
N ASP A 65 -11.05 -12.97 -2.28
CA ASP A 65 -12.34 -13.05 -2.97
C ASP A 65 -12.55 -14.42 -3.62
N ALA A 66 -11.52 -14.97 -4.25
CA ALA A 66 -11.57 -16.31 -4.83
C ALA A 66 -11.80 -17.39 -3.77
N TYR A 67 -11.07 -17.31 -2.64
CA TYR A 67 -11.22 -18.23 -1.52
C TYR A 67 -12.63 -18.18 -0.92
N VAL A 68 -13.15 -16.97 -0.65
CA VAL A 68 -14.49 -16.79 -0.10
C VAL A 68 -15.55 -17.33 -1.07
N LYS A 69 -15.42 -17.05 -2.36
CA LYS A 69 -16.34 -17.56 -3.39
C LYS A 69 -16.34 -19.09 -3.43
N GLN A 70 -15.17 -19.73 -3.35
CA GLN A 70 -15.05 -21.18 -3.29
C GLN A 70 -15.75 -21.74 -2.05
N LYS A 71 -15.49 -21.19 -0.86
CA LYS A 71 -16.12 -21.66 0.39
C LYS A 71 -17.61 -21.44 0.43
N MET A 72 -18.12 -20.35 -0.15
CA MET A 72 -19.55 -20.15 -0.31
C MET A 72 -20.18 -21.17 -1.26
N GLN A 73 -19.49 -21.52 -2.36
CA GLN A 73 -19.96 -22.53 -3.29
C GLN A 73 -20.00 -23.93 -2.65
N GLU A 74 -18.91 -24.34 -1.99
CA GLU A 74 -18.85 -25.61 -1.24
C GLU A 74 -20.01 -25.73 -0.24
N ARG A 75 -20.33 -24.63 0.48
CA ARG A 75 -21.47 -24.59 1.40
C ARG A 75 -22.80 -24.75 0.68
N ARG A 76 -23.02 -24.05 -0.43
CA ARG A 76 -24.25 -24.16 -1.23
C ARG A 76 -24.44 -25.59 -1.74
N ASP A 77 -23.38 -26.20 -2.27
CA ASP A 77 -23.43 -27.56 -2.80
C ASP A 77 -23.69 -28.58 -1.70
N ARG A 78 -23.10 -28.40 -0.51
CA ARG A 78 -23.38 -29.25 0.67
C ARG A 78 -24.86 -29.17 1.06
N VAL A 79 -25.41 -27.97 1.19
CA VAL A 79 -26.82 -27.77 1.55
C VAL A 79 -27.75 -28.34 0.46
N ALA A 80 -27.40 -28.21 -0.82
CA ALA A 80 -28.18 -28.77 -1.92
C ALA A 80 -28.18 -30.31 -1.88
N ASN A 81 -27.02 -30.93 -1.63
CA ASN A 81 -26.88 -32.39 -1.52
C ASN A 81 -27.62 -32.94 -0.29
N GLU A 82 -27.52 -32.27 0.87
CA GLU A 82 -28.28 -32.62 2.07
C GLU A 82 -29.80 -32.56 1.81
N LYS A 83 -30.30 -31.52 1.13
CA LYS A 83 -31.71 -31.42 0.73
C LYS A 83 -32.13 -32.53 -0.23
N ALA A 84 -31.31 -32.84 -1.24
CA ALA A 84 -31.62 -33.90 -2.20
C ALA A 84 -31.73 -35.28 -1.52
N LYS A 85 -30.85 -35.57 -0.54
CA LYS A 85 -30.90 -36.80 0.25
C LYS A 85 -32.10 -36.88 1.19
N ALA A 86 -32.59 -35.75 1.70
CA ALA A 86 -33.76 -35.72 2.58
C ALA A 86 -35.09 -35.87 1.82
N SER A 87 -35.10 -35.60 0.52
CA SER A 87 -36.29 -35.70 -0.35
C SER A 87 -36.43 -37.04 -1.07
N ASN A 88 -35.51 -37.99 -0.86
CA ASN A 88 -35.44 -39.30 -1.53
C ASN A 88 -35.46 -40.42 -0.48
#